data_AF-A0A2V8EDH8-F1
#
_entry.id   AF-A0A2V8EDH8-F1
#
_cell.length_a   1.000
_cell.length_b   1.000
_cell.length_c   1.000
_cell.angle_alpha   90.00
_cell.angle_beta   90.00
_cell.angle_gamma   90.00
#
_symmetry.space_group_name_H-M   'P 1'
#
loop_
_entity.id
_entity.type
_entity.pdbx_description
1 polymer ?
#
loop_
_entity_poly.entity_id
_entity_poly.type
_entity_poly.pdbx_seq_one_letter_code
_entity_poly.pdbx_strand_id
1 'polypeptide(L)' 'MNEQSQDLKALLLQTDAEFNQLAAKHHELEHRLRELTAKTYLSEPEQLEEVTLKKRKLKLKDRMEDILRRHRPGH' A
#
# COMPACT_ATOMS: atom_id res chain seq x y z
N MET A 1 -8.11 3.04 -15.25
CA MET A 1 -6.67 3.38 -15.25
C MET A 1 -6.01 2.98 -13.93
N ASN A 2 -6.01 1.69 -13.60
CA ASN A 2 -5.25 1.16 -12.46
C ASN A 2 -4.60 -0.20 -12.78
N GLU A 3 -4.67 -0.65 -14.04
CA GLU A 3 -4.21 -1.99 -14.44
C GLU A 3 -2.70 -2.07 -14.61
N GLN A 4 -2.05 -1.03 -15.16
CA GLN A 4 -0.59 -1.03 -15.32
C GLN A 4 0.18 -1.05 -14.00
N SER A 5 -0.39 -0.46 -12.95
CA SER A 5 0.18 -0.51 -11.61
C SER A 5 -0.10 -1.84 -10.91
N GLN A 6 -1.14 -2.57 -11.28
CA GLN A 6 -1.42 -3.93 -10.78
C GLN A 6 -0.53 -4.98 -11.45
N ASP A 7 -0.27 -4.85 -12.75
CA ASP A 7 0.53 -5.81 -13.52
C ASP A 7 2.00 -5.78 -13.12
N LEU A 8 2.57 -4.57 -13.00
CA LEU A 8 3.92 -4.35 -12.45
C LEU A 8 4.05 -4.82 -10.99
N LYS A 9 2.99 -4.62 -10.19
CA LYS A 9 2.92 -5.15 -8.83
C LYS A 9 2.93 -6.67 -8.81
N ALA A 10 2.21 -7.33 -9.73
CA ALA A 10 2.13 -8.79 -9.80
C ALA A 10 3.48 -9.41 -10.19
N LEU A 11 4.20 -8.83 -11.16
CA LEU A 11 5.55 -9.25 -11.50
C LEU A 11 6.52 -9.10 -10.32
N LEU A 12 6.51 -7.97 -9.62
CA LEU A 12 7.36 -7.77 -8.44
C LEU A 12 6.95 -8.64 -7.26
N LEU A 13 5.66 -8.90 -7.05
CA LEU A 13 5.17 -9.86 -6.07
C LEU A 13 5.76 -11.27 -6.28
N GLN A 14 6.03 -11.63 -7.54
CA GLN A 14 6.56 -12.94 -7.92
C GLN A 14 8.09 -12.98 -7.92
N THR A 15 8.74 -11.86 -8.24
CA THR A 15 10.20 -11.77 -8.39
C THR A 15 10.89 -11.27 -7.11
N ASP A 16 10.19 -10.51 -6.27
CA ASP A 16 10.74 -9.77 -5.13
C ASP A 16 9.94 -10.04 -3.84
N ALA A 17 10.57 -10.74 -2.90
CA ALA A 17 9.95 -11.13 -1.64
C ALA A 17 9.63 -9.93 -0.73
N GLU A 18 10.41 -8.83 -0.79
CA GLU A 18 10.12 -7.61 -0.05
C GLU A 18 8.84 -6.95 -0.57
N PHE A 19 8.68 -6.91 -1.90
CA PHE A 19 7.46 -6.39 -2.51
C PHE A 19 6.22 -7.19 -2.11
N ASN A 20 6.34 -8.52 -2.04
CA ASN A 20 5.26 -9.38 -1.58
C ASN A 20 4.84 -9.07 -0.14
N GLN A 21 5.81 -8.93 0.78
CA GLN A 21 5.52 -8.54 2.16
C GLN A 21 4.91 -7.13 2.26
N LEU A 22 5.37 -6.18 1.43
CA LEU A 22 4.80 -4.83 1.35
C LEU A 22 3.36 -4.86 0.84
N ALA A 23 3.05 -5.70 -0.15
CA ALA A 23 1.72 -5.87 -0.71
C ALA A 23 0.75 -6.48 0.30
N ALA A 24 1.17 -7.51 1.04
CA ALA A 24 0.38 -8.08 2.13
C ALA A 24 0.07 -7.03 3.21
N LYS A 25 1.09 -6.27 3.66
CA LYS A 25 0.89 -5.17 4.62
C LYS A 25 -0.01 -4.07 4.08
N HIS A 26 0.10 -3.74 2.78
CA HIS A 26 -0.74 -2.73 2.15
C HIS A 26 -2.20 -3.17 2.13
N HIS A 27 -2.47 -4.44 1.81
CA HIS A 27 -3.81 -5.00 1.80
C HIS A 27 -4.42 -5.02 3.21
N GLU A 28 -3.64 -5.40 4.23
CA GLU A 28 -4.10 -5.38 5.62
C GLU A 28 -4.42 -3.95 6.11
N LEU A 29 -3.55 -2.99 5.82
CA LEU A 29 -3.79 -1.58 6.15
C LEU A 29 -4.95 -0.99 5.37
N GLU A 30 -5.16 -1.39 4.11
CA GLU A 30 -6.30 -0.95 3.31
C GLU A 30 -7.61 -1.52 3.85
N HIS A 31 -7.63 -2.79 4.28
CA HIS A 31 -8.78 -3.39 4.94
C HIS A 31 -9.13 -2.65 6.23
N ARG A 32 -8.14 -2.43 7.11
CA ARG A 32 -8.32 -1.70 8.37
C ARG A 32 -8.76 -0.26 8.15
N LEU A 33 -8.16 0.43 7.18
CA LEU A 33 -8.56 1.77 6.81
C LEU A 33 -9.99 1.77 6.28
N ARG A 34 -10.37 0.82 5.40
CA ARG A 34 -11.72 0.72 4.86
C ARG A 34 -12.77 0.44 5.93
N GLU A 35 -12.47 -0.36 6.94
CA GLU A 35 -13.34 -0.58 8.10
C GLU A 35 -13.58 0.71 8.88
N LEU A 36 -12.54 1.51 9.05
CA LEU A 36 -12.63 2.83 9.70
C LEU A 36 -13.39 3.81 8.79
N THR A 37 -13.02 3.95 7.52
CA THR A 37 -13.69 4.86 6.57
C THR A 37 -15.16 4.47 6.32
N ALA A 38 -15.51 3.19 6.46
CA ALA A 38 -16.89 2.72 6.36
C ALA A 38 -17.75 3.15 7.57
N LYS A 39 -17.14 3.42 8.73
CA LYS A 39 -17.83 4.02 9.87
C LYS A 39 -18.05 5.50 9.57
N THR A 40 -19.30 5.88 9.31
CA THR A 40 -19.71 7.27 9.05
C THR A 40 -19.47 8.19 10.26
N TYR A 41 -19.38 7.63 11.46
CA TYR A 41 -19.04 8.33 12.70
C TYR A 41 -17.76 7.74 13.28
N LEU A 42 -16.63 8.29 12.86
CA LEU A 42 -15.32 7.99 13.44
C LEU A 42 -15.12 8.85 14.69
N SER A 43 -14.76 8.22 15.80
CA SER A 43 -14.35 8.95 17.01
C SER A 43 -12.98 9.60 16.79
N GLU A 44 -12.63 10.65 17.55
CA GLU A 44 -11.28 11.28 17.53
C GLU A 44 -10.10 10.28 17.48
N PRO A 45 -10.07 9.20 18.29
CA PRO A 45 -9.03 8.17 18.16
C PRO A 45 -9.05 7.44 16.82
N GLU A 46 -10.23 7.15 16.27
CA GLU A 46 -10.38 6.44 15.00
C GLU A 46 -9.97 7.33 13.80
N GLN A 47 -10.24 8.64 13.84
CA GLN A 47 -9.75 9.59 12.83
C GLN A 47 -8.22 9.71 12.85
N LEU A 48 -7.62 9.76 14.04
CA LEU A 48 -6.15 9.72 14.17
C LEU A 48 -5.58 8.40 13.63
N GLU A 49 -6.27 7.30 13.88
CA GLU A 49 -5.90 5.99 13.38
C GLU A 49 -6.01 5.93 11.85
N GLU A 50 -7.08 6.44 11.25
CA GLU A 50 -7.22 6.60 9.80
C GLU A 50 -6.09 7.42 9.19
N VAL A 51 -5.77 8.59 9.76
CA VAL A 51 -4.68 9.45 9.26
C VAL A 51 -3.34 8.72 9.36
N THR A 52 -3.10 7.99 10.45
CA THR A 52 -1.89 7.19 10.66
C THR A 52 -1.80 6.03 9.67
N LEU A 53 -2.91 5.33 9.44
CA LEU A 53 -3.03 4.25 8.47
C LEU A 53 -2.83 4.78 7.04
N LYS A 54 -3.40 5.94 6.71
CA LYS A 54 -3.23 6.60 5.41
C LYS A 54 -1.77 7.00 5.18
N LYS A 55 -1.08 7.53 6.21
CA LYS A 55 0.37 7.79 6.18
C LYS A 55 1.18 6.51 5.99
N ARG A 56 0.86 5.44 6.71
CA ARG A 56 1.53 4.13 6.55
C ARG A 56 1.32 3.57 5.15
N LYS A 57 0.10 3.65 4.62
CA LYS A 57 -0.25 3.24 3.26
C LYS A 57 0.54 4.03 2.23
N LEU A 58 0.67 5.34 2.42
CA LEU A 58 1.51 6.20 1.57
C LEU A 58 2.98 5.74 1.61
N LYS A 59 3.51 5.47 2.81
CA LYS A 59 4.87 4.94 2.99
C LYS A 59 5.08 3.60 2.30
N LEU A 60 4.09 2.70 2.33
CA LEU A 60 4.16 1.42 1.63
C LEU A 60 4.12 1.61 0.12
N LYS A 61 3.28 2.53 -0.38
CA LYS A 61 3.26 2.91 -1.79
C LYS A 61 4.61 3.47 -2.25
N ASP A 62 5.18 4.38 -1.46
CA ASP A 62 6.48 4.99 -1.71
C ASP A 62 7.58 3.93 -1.77
N ARG A 63 7.54 2.95 -0.85
CA ARG A 63 8.48 1.82 -0.82
C ARG A 63 8.30 0.85 -1.99
N MET A 64 7.05 0.61 -2.41
CA MET A 64 6.78 -0.15 -3.64
C MET A 64 7.29 0.58 -4.88
N GLU A 65 7.12 1.91 -4.96
CA GLU A 65 7.65 2.72 -6.05
C GLU A 65 9.18 2.74 -6.06
N ASP A 66 9.83 2.79 -4.89
CA ASP A 66 11.29 2.71 -4.80
C ASP A 66 11.82 1.36 -5.32
N ILE A 67 11.17 0.25 -4.95
CA ILE A 67 11.50 -1.08 -5.47
C ILE A 67 11.27 -1.13 -6.98
N LEU A 68 10.10 -0.67 -7.46
CA LEU A 68 9.80 -0.56 -8.90
C LEU A 68 10.87 0.22 -9.66
N ARG A 69 11.30 1.35 -9.10
CA ARG A 69 12.30 2.24 -9.69
C ARG A 69 13.69 1.59 -9.69
N ARG A 70 14.04 0.85 -8.65
CA ARG A 70 15.30 0.11 -8.54
C ARG A 70 15.34 -1.13 -9.44
N HIS A 71 14.18 -1.75 -9.67
CA HIS A 71 14.03 -2.95 -10.47
C HIS A 71 13.82 -2.66 -11.96
N ARG A 72 13.57 -1.41 -12.37
CA ARG A 72 13.69 -0.96 -13.76
C ARG A 72 15.18 -0.95 -14.12
N PRO A 73 15.69 -1.94 -14.87
CA PRO A 73 17.07 -1.93 -15.31
C PRO A 73 17.13 -1.00 -16.53
N GLY A 74 17.66 0.21 -16.34
CA GLY A 74 17.65 1.23 -17.38
C GLY A 74 18.44 2.48 -16.99
N HIS A 75 19.71 2.28 -16.65
CA HIS A 75 20.78 3.12 -17.18
C HIS A 75 21.82 2.20 -17.84
#